data_AF-A0A1F2RHC8-F1
#
_entry.id   AF-A0A1F2RHC8-F1
#
_cell.length_a   1.000
_cell.length_b   1.000
_cell.length_c   1.000
_cell.angle_alpha   90.00
_cell.angle_beta   90.00
_cell.angle_gamma   90.00
#
_symmetry.space_group_name_H-M   'P 1'
#
loop_
_entity.id
_entity.type
_entity.pdbx_description
1 polymer ?
#
loop_
_entity_poly.entity_id
_entity_poly.type
_entity_poly.pdbx_seq_one_letter_code
_entity_poly.pdbx_strand_id
1 'polypeptide(L)'
;MPAIDDDLPEYWPRASDRLFVQNCWAIDAEIATFRGERLYRMKKAFKTAADLLVSQTEKSAHERRNLVWPIVFCYRQYIELALKDMIAGYGSRIVPEIKSDWNSHGLQGLLKSYKTLIDSTLSVNANDLPEVVAVEACIEEFDRIDAGSYTFRYPTDKKGRQTEIPISSIDLYHLRNVMEGIYVFLDANESALNAHFDVSYQ
;
A
#
# COMPACT_ATOMS: atom_id res chain seq x y z
N MET A 1 45.04 11.50 -31.68
CA MET A 1 43.67 11.21 -31.21
C MET A 1 43.57 11.79 -29.81
N PRO A 2 42.67 12.75 -29.52
CA PRO A 2 42.50 13.21 -28.15
C PRO A 2 41.90 12.07 -27.33
N ALA A 3 42.39 11.89 -26.11
CA ALA A 3 41.79 11.00 -25.14
C ALA A 3 40.32 11.40 -24.96
N ILE A 4 39.44 10.41 -25.01
CA ILE A 4 38.07 10.56 -24.55
C ILE A 4 38.22 10.89 -23.06
N ASP A 5 38.03 12.16 -22.72
CA ASP A 5 37.83 12.57 -21.34
C ASP A 5 36.50 11.94 -20.93
N ASP A 6 36.61 10.84 -20.20
CA ASP A 6 35.51 10.04 -19.72
C ASP A 6 34.89 10.85 -18.58
N ASP A 7 34.02 11.81 -18.94
CA ASP A 7 33.16 12.60 -18.06
C ASP A 7 32.15 11.68 -17.35
N LEU A 8 32.69 10.76 -16.57
CA LEU A 8 32.00 9.98 -15.58
C LEU A 8 31.47 10.97 -14.53
N PRO A 9 30.16 10.96 -14.17
CA PRO A 9 29.60 11.90 -13.23
C PRO A 9 30.43 11.90 -11.93
N GLU A 10 30.66 13.09 -11.37
CA GLU A 10 31.65 13.42 -10.32
C GLU A 10 31.55 12.56 -9.02
N TYR A 11 30.54 11.68 -8.89
CA TYR A 11 30.22 10.90 -7.70
C TYR A 11 29.94 9.42 -8.01
N TRP A 12 30.88 8.70 -8.62
CA TRP A 12 30.82 7.24 -8.61
C TRP A 12 30.95 6.69 -7.18
N PRO A 13 30.18 5.65 -6.80
CA PRO A 13 30.31 5.03 -5.48
C PRO A 13 31.75 4.60 -5.21
N ARG A 14 32.27 4.95 -4.04
CA ARG A 14 33.63 4.62 -3.59
C ARG A 14 33.59 3.38 -2.70
N ALA A 15 34.72 2.69 -2.60
CA ALA A 15 34.85 1.49 -1.77
C ALA A 15 34.49 1.71 -0.28
N SER A 16 34.60 2.95 0.21
CA SER A 16 34.28 3.35 1.58
C SER A 16 32.83 3.79 1.80
N ASP A 17 32.03 3.92 0.74
CA ASP A 17 30.65 4.42 0.86
C ASP A 17 29.74 3.37 1.52
N ARG A 18 28.78 3.85 2.31
CA ARG A 18 27.84 3.01 3.06
C ARG A 18 26.43 3.58 2.92
N LEU A 19 25.47 2.74 2.50
CA LEU A 19 24.06 3.16 2.30
C LEU A 19 23.31 3.38 3.62
N PHE A 20 23.60 2.58 4.65
CA PHE A 20 22.91 2.61 5.93
C PHE A 20 23.89 3.00 7.04
N VAL A 21 24.02 4.31 7.25
CA VAL A 21 24.84 4.90 8.32
C VAL A 21 23.93 5.49 9.40
N GLN A 22 24.44 5.58 10.62
CA GLN A 22 23.78 6.25 11.75
C GLN A 22 24.65 7.43 12.16
N ASN A 23 24.02 8.56 12.44
CA ASN A 23 24.67 9.78 12.89
C ASN A 23 24.09 10.18 14.25
N CYS A 24 23.06 11.02 14.27
CA CYS A 24 22.43 11.44 15.52
C CYS A 24 20.91 11.60 15.36
N TRP A 25 20.20 11.52 16.48
CA TRP A 25 18.73 11.60 16.52
C TRP A 25 18.15 12.88 15.88
N ALA A 26 18.92 13.97 15.81
CA ALA A 26 18.47 15.23 15.23
C ALA A 26 18.49 15.24 13.69
N ILE A 27 19.18 14.29 13.05
CA ILE A 27 19.37 14.22 11.59
C ILE A 27 18.80 12.90 11.03
N ASP A 28 18.98 11.81 11.77
CA ASP A 28 18.62 10.47 11.30
C ASP A 28 17.10 10.30 11.18
N ALA A 29 16.67 9.59 10.14
CA ALA A 29 15.32 9.06 10.08
C ALA A 29 15.19 7.86 11.02
N GLU A 30 14.42 7.99 12.10
CA GLU A 30 14.21 6.92 13.06
C GLU A 30 13.40 5.76 12.47
N ILE A 31 13.92 4.54 12.61
CA ILE A 31 13.22 3.31 12.23
C ILE A 31 12.50 2.77 13.46
N ALA A 32 11.17 2.80 13.45
CA ALA A 32 10.34 2.25 14.53
C ALA A 32 10.73 0.81 14.86
N THR A 33 10.76 0.46 16.16
CA THR A 33 11.20 -0.85 16.67
C THR A 33 10.05 -1.77 17.05
N PHE A 34 8.88 -1.23 17.38
CA PHE A 34 7.70 -2.04 17.68
C PHE A 34 6.93 -2.37 16.41
N ARG A 35 6.43 -3.61 16.30
CA ARG A 35 5.71 -4.08 15.11
C ARG A 35 4.51 -3.21 14.77
N GLY A 36 3.68 -2.86 15.75
CA GLY A 36 2.51 -2.02 15.55
C GLY A 36 2.87 -0.63 15.04
N GLU A 37 3.87 0.02 15.65
CA GLU A 37 4.34 1.33 15.21
C GLU A 37 4.92 1.29 13.79
N ARG A 38 5.70 0.26 13.45
CA ARG A 38 6.21 0.06 12.08
C ARG A 38 5.07 -0.04 11.07
N LEU A 39 4.04 -0.84 11.37
CA LEU A 39 2.90 -1.05 10.50
C LEU A 39 2.10 0.24 10.30
N TYR A 40 1.81 0.96 11.39
CA TYR A 40 1.16 2.27 11.36
C TYR A 40 1.93 3.25 10.45
N ARG A 41 3.25 3.38 10.67
CA ARG A 41 4.10 4.27 9.87
C ARG A 41 4.16 3.85 8.41
N MET A 42 4.32 2.56 8.11
CA MET A 42 4.39 2.05 6.75
C MET A 42 3.08 2.29 5.97
N LYS A 43 1.94 1.94 6.55
CA LYS A 43 0.61 2.18 5.97
C LYS A 43 0.44 3.64 5.58
N LYS A 44 0.64 4.55 6.55
CA LYS A 44 0.53 5.99 6.32
C LYS A 44 1.54 6.51 5.30
N ALA A 45 2.79 6.03 5.36
CA ALA A 45 3.85 6.45 4.47
C ALA A 45 3.59 6.05 3.01
N PHE A 46 3.10 4.85 2.73
CA PHE A 46 2.80 4.42 1.36
C PHE A 46 1.69 5.27 0.73
N LYS A 47 0.60 5.53 1.47
CA LYS A 47 -0.45 6.44 1.02
C LYS A 47 0.09 7.84 0.75
N THR A 48 0.84 8.39 1.71
CA THR A 48 1.42 9.74 1.60
C THR A 48 2.40 9.85 0.43
N ALA A 49 3.24 8.83 0.22
CA ALA A 49 4.19 8.78 -0.88
C ALA A 49 3.46 8.79 -2.23
N ALA A 50 2.38 8.00 -2.37
CA ALA A 50 1.58 7.99 -3.58
C ALA A 50 0.96 9.38 -3.87
N ASP A 51 0.37 10.04 -2.87
CA ASP A 51 -0.21 11.39 -3.02
C ASP A 51 0.83 12.42 -3.47
N LEU A 52 2.02 12.39 -2.85
CA LEU A 52 3.12 13.27 -3.18
C LEU A 52 3.59 13.05 -4.62
N LEU A 53 3.74 11.78 -5.03
CA LEU A 53 4.13 11.43 -6.39
C LEU A 53 3.07 11.88 -7.40
N VAL A 54 1.77 11.65 -7.16
CA VAL A 54 0.69 12.16 -8.03
C VAL A 54 0.81 13.66 -8.22
N SER A 55 1.06 14.40 -7.13
CA SER A 55 1.20 15.86 -7.17
C SER A 55 2.38 16.32 -8.04
N GLN A 56 3.50 15.58 -8.06
CA GLN A 56 4.63 15.88 -8.97
C GLN A 56 4.26 15.70 -10.45
N THR A 57 3.26 14.87 -10.75
CA THR A 57 2.88 14.58 -12.14
C THR A 57 1.91 15.58 -12.76
N GLU A 58 1.32 16.50 -11.98
CA GLU A 58 0.23 17.38 -12.42
C GLU A 58 0.58 18.17 -13.69
N LYS A 59 1.82 18.67 -13.78
CA LYS A 59 2.28 19.53 -14.88
C LYS A 59 3.20 18.84 -15.90
N SER A 60 3.49 17.55 -15.73
CA SER A 60 4.46 16.85 -16.60
C SER A 60 3.93 15.50 -17.08
N ALA A 61 3.71 15.39 -18.39
CA ALA A 61 3.37 14.13 -19.02
C ALA A 61 4.51 13.10 -18.94
N HIS A 62 5.76 13.57 -18.89
CA HIS A 62 6.92 12.72 -18.68
C HIS A 62 6.89 12.10 -17.28
N GLU A 63 6.68 12.92 -16.25
CA GLU A 63 6.55 12.43 -14.86
C GLU A 63 5.37 11.48 -14.72
N ARG A 64 4.20 11.76 -15.34
CA ARG A 64 3.07 10.81 -15.33
C ARG A 64 3.46 9.42 -15.83
N ARG A 65 4.23 9.34 -16.92
CA ARG A 65 4.66 8.05 -17.51
C ARG A 65 5.69 7.32 -16.65
N ASN A 66 6.55 8.05 -15.95
CA ASN A 66 7.60 7.45 -15.12
C ASN A 66 7.10 7.08 -13.72
N LEU A 67 6.22 7.90 -13.15
CA LEU A 67 5.77 7.77 -11.76
C LEU A 67 4.48 6.95 -11.61
N VAL A 68 3.75 6.65 -12.70
CA VAL A 68 2.56 5.77 -12.62
C VAL A 68 2.86 4.43 -11.94
N TRP A 69 4.02 3.84 -12.20
CA TRP A 69 4.43 2.55 -11.64
C TRP A 69 4.56 2.58 -10.11
N PRO A 70 5.40 3.45 -9.51
CA PRO A 70 5.48 3.56 -8.06
C PRO A 70 4.20 4.11 -7.41
N ILE A 71 3.43 4.98 -8.07
CA ILE A 71 2.16 5.50 -7.53
C ILE A 71 1.16 4.36 -7.29
N VAL A 72 0.92 3.54 -8.32
CA VAL A 72 -0.04 2.43 -8.24
C VAL A 72 0.42 1.40 -7.21
N PHE A 73 1.73 1.07 -7.19
CA PHE A 73 2.28 0.17 -6.19
C PHE A 73 2.10 0.70 -4.76
N CYS A 74 2.37 1.98 -4.52
CA CYS A 74 2.22 2.58 -3.18
C CYS A 74 0.77 2.54 -2.68
N TYR A 75 -0.21 2.89 -3.53
CA TYR A 75 -1.62 2.79 -3.15
C TYR A 75 -2.05 1.35 -2.88
N ARG A 76 -1.65 0.40 -3.72
CA ARG A 76 -1.91 -1.03 -3.50
C ARG A 76 -1.30 -1.51 -2.18
N GLN A 77 -0.05 -1.12 -1.90
CA GLN A 77 0.66 -1.49 -0.68
C GLN A 77 -0.02 -0.91 0.57
N TYR A 78 -0.56 0.31 0.49
CA TYR A 78 -1.38 0.90 1.54
C TYR A 78 -2.61 0.01 1.84
N ILE A 79 -3.38 -0.37 0.82
CA ILE A 79 -4.58 -1.23 0.99
C ILE A 79 -4.20 -2.56 1.66
N GLU A 80 -3.16 -3.23 1.16
CA GLU A 80 -2.71 -4.52 1.70
C GLU A 80 -2.35 -4.40 3.19
N LEU A 81 -1.57 -3.38 3.56
CA LEU A 81 -1.17 -3.18 4.94
C LEU A 81 -2.35 -2.77 5.82
N ALA A 82 -3.27 -1.93 5.35
CA ALA A 82 -4.46 -1.52 6.10
C ALA A 82 -5.36 -2.71 6.43
N LEU A 83 -5.63 -3.59 5.46
CA LEU A 83 -6.41 -4.80 5.70
C LEU A 83 -5.68 -5.76 6.65
N LYS A 84 -4.38 -6.00 6.44
CA LYS A 84 -3.59 -6.87 7.32
C LYS A 84 -3.54 -6.36 8.76
N ASP A 85 -3.45 -5.05 8.94
CA ASP A 85 -3.44 -4.40 10.26
C ASP A 85 -4.74 -4.67 11.02
N MET A 86 -5.90 -4.38 10.41
CA MET A 86 -7.20 -4.64 11.03
C MET A 86 -7.42 -6.14 11.31
N ILE A 87 -7.10 -7.01 10.35
CA ILE A 87 -7.27 -8.45 10.54
C ILE A 87 -6.35 -8.97 11.65
N ALA A 88 -5.10 -8.49 11.75
CA ALA A 88 -4.18 -8.91 12.79
C ALA A 88 -4.55 -8.35 14.17
N GLY A 89 -5.06 -7.12 14.23
CA GLY A 89 -5.46 -6.45 15.47
C GLY A 89 -6.72 -7.04 16.09
N TYR A 90 -7.72 -7.35 15.26
CA TYR A 90 -9.09 -7.66 15.72
C TYR A 90 -9.60 -9.03 15.30
N GLY A 91 -9.07 -9.62 14.21
CA GLY A 91 -9.58 -10.85 13.61
C GLY A 91 -9.82 -11.96 14.61
N SER A 92 -8.76 -12.43 15.28
CA SER A 92 -8.85 -13.52 16.25
C SER A 92 -9.57 -13.15 17.55
N ARG A 93 -9.83 -11.86 17.80
CA ARG A 93 -10.62 -11.42 18.97
C ARG A 93 -12.11 -11.58 18.74
N ILE A 94 -12.54 -11.56 17.47
CA ILE A 94 -13.94 -11.66 17.06
C ILE A 94 -14.25 -13.07 16.54
N VAL A 95 -13.41 -13.58 15.65
CA VAL A 95 -13.52 -14.90 15.03
C VAL A 95 -12.17 -15.62 15.12
N PRO A 96 -12.01 -16.63 15.98
CA PRO A 96 -10.70 -17.28 16.24
C PRO A 96 -9.96 -17.79 14.99
N GLU A 97 -10.70 -18.14 13.94
CA GLU A 97 -10.21 -18.64 12.67
C GLU A 97 -9.65 -17.53 11.76
N ILE A 98 -10.05 -16.27 11.98
CA ILE A 98 -9.59 -15.13 11.18
C ILE A 98 -8.21 -14.71 11.66
N LYS A 99 -7.21 -14.91 10.80
CA LYS A 99 -5.83 -14.50 11.02
C LYS A 99 -5.31 -13.78 9.79
N SER A 100 -4.51 -12.74 10.02
CA SER A 100 -3.87 -12.04 8.91
C SER A 100 -2.85 -12.95 8.25
N ASP A 101 -2.99 -13.17 6.95
CA ASP A 101 -1.99 -13.84 6.14
C ASP A 101 -0.88 -12.85 5.77
N TRP A 102 0.29 -13.02 6.39
CA TRP A 102 1.47 -12.19 6.12
C TRP A 102 2.33 -12.70 4.96
N ASN A 103 2.06 -13.91 4.46
CA ASN A 103 2.83 -14.57 3.42
C ASN A 103 2.24 -14.38 2.03
N SER A 104 0.92 -14.17 1.94
CA SER A 104 0.24 -13.81 0.69
C SER A 104 0.18 -12.30 0.49
N HIS A 105 0.19 -11.89 -0.77
CA HIS A 105 -0.07 -10.52 -1.22
C HIS A 105 -1.46 -10.36 -1.86
N GLY A 106 -2.23 -11.45 -2.00
CA GLY A 106 -3.54 -11.41 -2.64
C GLY A 106 -4.55 -10.60 -1.83
N LEU A 107 -5.25 -9.67 -2.48
CA LEU A 107 -6.21 -8.80 -1.79
C LEU A 107 -7.54 -9.50 -1.55
N GLN A 108 -7.93 -10.46 -2.40
CA GLN A 108 -9.19 -11.21 -2.25
C GLN A 108 -9.32 -11.92 -0.89
N GLY A 109 -8.27 -12.61 -0.45
CA GLY A 109 -8.29 -13.32 0.84
C GLY A 109 -8.38 -12.36 2.03
N LEU A 110 -7.71 -11.21 1.93
CA LEU A 110 -7.78 -10.15 2.93
C LEU A 110 -9.17 -9.51 2.96
N LEU A 111 -9.75 -9.22 1.80
CA LEU A 111 -11.07 -8.63 1.66
C LEU A 111 -12.17 -9.54 2.23
N LYS A 112 -12.10 -10.85 1.95
CA LYS A 112 -13.01 -11.83 2.56
C LYS A 112 -12.92 -11.81 4.08
N SER A 113 -11.70 -11.84 4.62
CA SER A 113 -11.46 -11.81 6.07
C SER A 113 -11.95 -10.52 6.70
N TYR A 114 -11.75 -9.39 6.03
CA TYR A 114 -12.25 -8.08 6.44
C TYR A 114 -13.77 -8.04 6.45
N LYS A 115 -14.46 -8.53 5.41
CA LYS A 115 -15.93 -8.56 5.38
C LYS A 115 -16.50 -9.41 6.51
N THR A 116 -15.92 -10.58 6.78
CA THR A 116 -16.32 -11.39 7.93
C THR A 116 -16.07 -10.68 9.27
N LEU A 117 -15.02 -9.87 9.37
CA LEU A 117 -14.77 -9.02 10.54
C LEU A 117 -15.91 -8.00 10.73
N ILE A 118 -16.31 -7.31 9.66
CA ILE A 118 -17.41 -6.33 9.69
C ILE A 118 -18.74 -6.99 10.03
N ASP A 119 -19.07 -8.11 9.38
CA ASP A 119 -20.29 -8.88 9.63
C ASP A 119 -20.43 -9.22 11.12
N SER A 120 -19.33 -9.73 11.69
CA SER A 120 -19.30 -10.22 13.08
C SER A 120 -19.29 -9.08 14.09
N THR A 121 -18.63 -7.96 13.79
CA THR A 121 -18.54 -6.81 14.72
C THR A 121 -19.85 -6.03 14.78
N LEU A 122 -20.47 -5.78 13.62
CA LEU A 122 -21.65 -4.93 13.53
C LEU A 122 -22.97 -5.72 13.57
N SER A 123 -22.91 -7.06 13.54
CA SER A 123 -24.10 -7.93 13.41
C SER A 123 -24.95 -7.56 12.19
N VAL A 124 -24.28 -7.23 11.07
CA VAL A 124 -24.89 -6.90 9.77
C VAL A 124 -24.33 -7.82 8.69
N ASN A 125 -24.85 -7.69 7.48
CA ASN A 125 -24.22 -8.28 6.30
C ASN A 125 -23.51 -7.16 5.53
N ALA A 126 -22.19 -7.28 5.38
CA ALA A 126 -21.32 -6.33 4.72
C ALA A 126 -21.71 -6.09 3.25
N ASN A 127 -22.36 -7.07 2.60
CA ASN A 127 -22.88 -6.89 1.24
C ASN A 127 -24.08 -5.95 1.16
N ASP A 128 -24.73 -5.65 2.30
CA ASP A 128 -25.85 -4.72 2.38
C ASP A 128 -25.37 -3.27 2.67
N LEU A 129 -24.06 -3.07 2.93
CA LEU A 129 -23.45 -1.77 3.19
C LEU A 129 -22.88 -1.18 1.89
N PRO A 130 -23.47 -0.11 1.32
CA PRO A 130 -23.04 0.45 0.04
C PRO A 130 -21.56 0.85 -0.01
N GLU A 131 -21.04 1.38 1.09
CA GLU A 131 -19.65 1.81 1.21
C GLU A 131 -18.69 0.63 1.18
N VAL A 132 -19.05 -0.50 1.82
CA VAL A 132 -18.24 -1.73 1.77
C VAL A 132 -18.22 -2.28 0.35
N VAL A 133 -19.38 -2.33 -0.32
CA VAL A 133 -19.49 -2.82 -1.70
C VAL A 133 -18.67 -1.94 -2.67
N ALA A 134 -18.69 -0.62 -2.49
CA ALA A 134 -17.91 0.30 -3.31
C ALA A 134 -16.39 0.10 -3.13
N VAL A 135 -15.93 -0.07 -1.88
CA VAL A 135 -14.51 -0.32 -1.58
C VAL A 135 -14.08 -1.70 -2.07
N GLU A 136 -14.93 -2.73 -1.91
CA GLU A 136 -14.70 -4.07 -2.46
C GLU A 136 -14.48 -4.02 -3.97
N ALA A 137 -15.35 -3.35 -4.72
CA ALA A 137 -15.21 -3.25 -6.17
C ALA A 137 -13.86 -2.63 -6.59
N CYS A 138 -13.39 -1.60 -5.88
CA CYS A 138 -12.09 -0.97 -6.14
C CYS A 138 -10.92 -1.93 -5.82
N ILE A 139 -11.01 -2.66 -4.72
CA ILE A 139 -9.98 -3.63 -4.31
C ILE A 139 -9.93 -4.82 -5.28
N GLU A 140 -11.08 -5.30 -5.74
CA GLU A 140 -11.16 -6.35 -6.75
C GLU A 140 -10.60 -5.90 -8.10
N GLU A 141 -10.77 -4.62 -8.47
CA GLU A 141 -10.11 -4.05 -9.63
C GLU A 141 -8.58 -4.10 -9.50
N PHE A 142 -8.05 -3.69 -8.34
CA PHE A 142 -6.62 -3.81 -8.05
C PHE A 142 -6.14 -5.26 -8.11
N ASP A 143 -6.87 -6.21 -7.51
CA ASP A 143 -6.49 -7.62 -7.48
C ASP A 143 -6.50 -8.24 -8.89
N ARG A 144 -7.48 -7.88 -9.72
CA ARG A 144 -7.55 -8.35 -11.11
C ARG A 144 -6.37 -7.88 -11.96
N ILE A 145 -5.88 -6.66 -11.74
CA ILE A 145 -4.75 -6.10 -12.51
C ILE A 145 -3.40 -6.50 -11.88
N ASP A 146 -3.30 -6.59 -10.56
CA ASP A 146 -2.06 -6.82 -9.81
C ASP A 146 -2.23 -7.79 -8.62
N ALA A 147 -2.72 -9.00 -8.91
CA ALA A 147 -3.03 -10.03 -7.92
C ALA A 147 -1.87 -10.34 -6.96
N GLY A 148 -0.63 -10.38 -7.47
CA GLY A 148 0.56 -10.72 -6.68
C GLY A 148 1.45 -9.53 -6.31
N SER A 149 0.96 -8.30 -6.47
CA SER A 149 1.72 -7.08 -6.22
C SER A 149 2.89 -6.84 -7.16
N TYR A 150 3.11 -7.63 -8.20
CA TYR A 150 4.32 -7.58 -9.04
C TYR A 150 4.12 -6.82 -10.36
N THR A 151 2.87 -6.64 -10.81
CA THR A 151 2.54 -6.15 -12.15
C THR A 151 3.13 -4.76 -12.40
N PHE A 152 3.09 -3.87 -11.41
CA PHE A 152 3.61 -2.50 -11.50
C PHE A 152 5.07 -2.36 -11.03
N ARG A 153 5.77 -3.47 -10.75
CA ARG A 153 7.17 -3.48 -10.29
C ARG A 153 8.13 -4.17 -11.24
N TYR A 154 7.63 -5.13 -12.03
CA TYR A 154 8.46 -5.93 -12.91
C TYR A 154 7.91 -5.95 -14.33
N PRO A 155 8.75 -5.66 -15.35
CA PRO A 155 8.32 -5.69 -16.74
C PRO A 155 8.03 -7.11 -17.24
N THR A 156 8.46 -8.13 -16.51
CA THR A 156 8.28 -9.54 -16.85
C THR A 156 7.85 -10.37 -15.65
N ASP A 157 7.18 -11.49 -15.93
CA ASP A 157 6.87 -12.51 -14.95
C ASP A 157 8.09 -13.37 -14.60
N LYS A 158 7.93 -14.31 -13.67
CA LYS A 158 9.00 -15.24 -13.23
C LYS A 158 9.54 -16.14 -14.36
N LYS A 159 8.87 -16.22 -15.51
CA LYS A 159 9.27 -16.97 -16.70
C LYS A 159 9.88 -16.06 -17.78
N GLY A 160 10.07 -14.77 -17.49
CA GLY A 160 10.61 -13.78 -18.43
C GLY A 160 9.61 -13.31 -19.50
N ARG A 161 8.32 -13.67 -19.39
CA ARG A 161 7.28 -13.19 -20.31
C ARG A 161 6.87 -11.79 -19.90
N GLN A 162 6.63 -10.91 -20.88
CA GLN A 162 6.18 -9.56 -20.59
C GLN A 162 4.92 -9.56 -19.72
N THR A 163 4.92 -8.76 -18.68
CA THR A 163 3.75 -8.54 -17.83
C THR A 163 2.68 -7.82 -18.64
N GLU A 164 1.49 -8.40 -18.74
CA GLU A 164 0.35 -7.79 -19.43
C GLU A 164 -0.45 -6.91 -18.47
N ILE A 165 -0.78 -5.70 -18.90
CA ILE A 165 -1.67 -4.79 -18.20
C ILE A 165 -2.83 -4.47 -19.17
N PRO A 166 -4.08 -4.81 -18.84
CA PRO A 166 -5.21 -4.71 -19.76
C PRO A 166 -5.72 -3.27 -19.98
N ILE A 167 -4.93 -2.26 -19.58
CA ILE A 167 -5.21 -0.84 -19.71
C ILE A 167 -3.96 -0.12 -20.23
N SER A 168 -4.17 0.93 -21.04
CA SER A 168 -3.08 1.66 -21.70
C SER A 168 -2.68 2.95 -20.98
N SER A 169 -3.51 3.45 -20.07
CA SER A 169 -3.27 4.68 -19.30
C SER A 169 -4.14 4.71 -18.04
N ILE A 170 -3.72 5.52 -17.06
CA ILE A 170 -4.42 5.73 -15.79
C ILE A 170 -4.57 7.24 -15.56
N ASP A 171 -5.78 7.69 -15.24
CA ASP A 171 -6.00 9.04 -14.71
C ASP A 171 -5.54 9.08 -13.25
N LEU A 172 -4.35 9.64 -13.02
CA LEU A 172 -3.74 9.71 -11.70
C LEU A 172 -4.49 10.64 -10.73
N TYR A 173 -5.23 11.62 -11.24
CA TYR A 173 -6.04 12.50 -10.39
C TYR A 173 -7.29 11.76 -9.90
N HIS A 174 -7.97 11.04 -10.80
CA HIS A 174 -9.08 10.19 -10.43
C HIS A 174 -8.65 9.09 -9.47
N LEU A 175 -7.53 8.42 -9.75
CA LEU A 175 -6.96 7.39 -8.87
C LEU A 175 -6.71 7.94 -7.46
N ARG A 176 -6.08 9.11 -7.32
CA ARG A 176 -5.87 9.76 -6.01
C ARG A 176 -7.17 10.00 -5.27
N ASN A 177 -8.21 10.50 -5.93
CA ASN A 177 -9.49 10.78 -5.29
C ASN A 177 -10.21 9.52 -4.81
N VAL A 178 -10.21 8.45 -5.61
CA VAL A 178 -10.77 7.16 -5.19
C VAL A 178 -9.98 6.58 -4.01
N MET A 179 -8.65 6.67 -4.07
CA MET A 179 -7.78 6.20 -2.99
C MET A 179 -7.93 7.00 -1.70
N GLU A 180 -8.22 8.31 -1.78
CA GLU A 180 -8.59 9.11 -0.61
C GLU A 180 -9.89 8.61 0.01
N GLY A 181 -10.91 8.29 -0.80
CA GLY A 181 -12.15 7.69 -0.32
C GLY A 181 -11.93 6.35 0.39
N ILE A 182 -11.11 5.47 -0.20
CA ILE A 182 -10.72 4.20 0.43
C ILE A 182 -9.94 4.45 1.73
N TYR A 183 -9.04 5.44 1.75
CA TYR A 183 -8.27 5.80 2.94
C TYR A 183 -9.18 6.21 4.10
N VAL A 184 -10.07 7.17 3.86
CA VAL A 184 -11.03 7.66 4.85
C VAL A 184 -11.91 6.53 5.35
N PHE A 185 -12.38 5.66 4.45
CA PHE A 185 -13.21 4.51 4.82
C PHE A 185 -12.47 3.54 5.74
N LEU A 186 -11.27 3.08 5.37
CA LEU A 186 -10.52 2.10 6.16
C LEU A 186 -10.05 2.68 7.50
N ASP A 187 -9.65 3.95 7.53
CA ASP A 187 -9.24 4.67 8.75
C ASP A 187 -10.40 4.83 9.74
N ALA A 188 -11.60 5.14 9.23
CA ALA A 188 -12.81 5.21 10.05
C ALA A 188 -13.21 3.83 10.62
N ASN A 189 -13.11 2.76 9.83
CA ASN A 189 -13.42 1.40 10.28
C ASN A 189 -12.41 0.92 11.34
N GLU A 190 -11.12 1.19 11.14
CA GLU A 190 -10.08 0.89 12.13
C GLU A 190 -10.32 1.66 13.44
N SER A 191 -10.69 2.94 13.37
CA SER A 191 -11.03 3.75 14.54
C SER A 191 -12.27 3.23 15.26
N ALA A 192 -13.31 2.81 14.54
CA ALA A 192 -14.51 2.21 15.12
C ALA A 192 -14.22 0.87 15.81
N LEU A 193 -13.37 0.03 15.20
CA LEU A 193 -12.90 -1.22 15.80
C LEU A 193 -12.11 -0.95 17.09
N ASN A 194 -11.14 -0.04 17.05
CA ASN A 194 -10.40 0.38 18.26
C ASN A 194 -11.36 0.80 19.38
N ALA A 195 -12.31 1.69 19.11
CA ALA A 195 -13.27 2.17 20.11
C ALA A 195 -14.14 1.03 20.66
N HIS A 196 -14.59 0.10 19.82
CA HIS A 196 -15.36 -1.06 20.24
C HIS A 196 -14.57 -1.96 21.19
N PHE A 197 -13.30 -2.23 20.90
CA PHE A 197 -12.46 -3.09 21.73
C PHE A 197 -11.91 -2.41 22.98
N ASP A 198 -11.61 -1.12 22.95
CA ASP A 198 -11.14 -0.40 24.15
C ASP A 198 -12.22 -0.31 25.24
N VAL A 199 -13.50 -0.15 24.85
CA VAL A 199 -14.63 -0.13 25.78
C VAL A 199 -14.94 -1.52 26.35
N SER A 200 -14.60 -2.59 25.63
CA SER A 200 -14.89 -3.98 26.01
C SER A 200 -13.93 -4.57 27.06
N TYR A 201 -12.87 -3.84 27.44
CA TYR A 201 -11.88 -4.23 28.46
C TYR A 201 -11.94 -3.38 29.74
N GLN A 202 -13.01 -2.58 29.92
CA GLN A 202 -13.39 -1.95 31.19
C GLN A 202 -14.60 -2.66 31.80
#